data_AF-A0A1R0GM43-F1
#
_entry.id   AF-A0A1R0GM43-F1
#
_cell.length_a   1.000
_cell.length_b   1.000
_cell.length_c   1.000
_cell.angle_alpha   90.00
_cell.angle_beta   90.00
_cell.angle_gamma   90.00
#
_symmetry.space_group_name_H-M   'P 1'
#
loop_
_entity.id
_entity.type
_entity.pdbx_description
1 polymer ?
#
loop_
_entity_poly.entity_id
_entity_poly.type
_entity_poly.pdbx_seq_one_letter_code
_entity_poly.pdbx_strand_id
1 'polypeptide(L)'
;MSINIRKAFETAQAEDRPTFIVYIVAGFPDVETTIQIMLSLEKSGVDIIELGIPFTDPLADGEIIERAHVAALKLDVDIDTCFEIVVAARERGLKTPIIFMGYFNSIYQYGQKKLTEKCSQVGVDGFIVCDLPPEEAIELRADCSEFGLSYIPLVSPVTPDSRISSLSYISDSFMYVVSRMSVTGIRAEVNNDLPELLANIRKHSNLPLAVGFGISTKEQFKFVGNLANGLIIGSKIVDLIAKAAPGTEAQTVYDFCYSVSGRKDNDYKRSSSLTFGHTDIDTGIPKALTPSENQWYGEFGGQYIPEAIFGAMNELQLAYDKVRDDPSFWEEFRSYYSYIGRESSLHFANRLTEYANGAQIYLKREDLNHTGSHKINNALGQALLAKRLGKTRIIAETGAGQHGVATATICAKLGLECVVYMGAEDCRRQALNVFRIRILGAKVIPVHTGSATLKDSVNQAMRDWVSNISNTHYLVGSAIGPHPYPMLVRDFQSVIGKETKKQMFELTS
;
A
#
# COMPACT_ATOMS: atom_id res chain seq x y z
N MET A 1 2.88 1.66 -25.46
CA MET A 1 1.95 0.52 -25.52
C MET A 1 2.67 -0.78 -25.86
N SER A 2 2.62 -1.82 -25.01
CA SER A 2 3.27 -3.11 -25.32
C SER A 2 2.42 -4.02 -26.20
N ILE A 3 2.99 -4.38 -27.35
CA ILE A 3 2.43 -5.35 -28.30
C ILE A 3 2.48 -6.77 -27.71
N ASN A 4 3.52 -7.09 -26.94
CA ASN A 4 3.75 -8.44 -26.44
C ASN A 4 2.70 -8.84 -25.37
N ILE A 5 2.34 -7.91 -24.47
CA ILE A 5 1.29 -8.16 -23.47
C ILE A 5 -0.06 -8.40 -24.17
N ARG A 6 -0.42 -7.57 -25.16
CA ARG A 6 -1.68 -7.75 -25.92
C ARG A 6 -1.73 -9.10 -26.62
N LYS A 7 -0.64 -9.46 -27.31
CA LYS A 7 -0.51 -10.74 -27.99
C LYS A 7 -0.66 -11.93 -27.04
N ALA A 8 -0.20 -11.80 -25.80
CA ALA A 8 -0.38 -12.84 -24.78
C ALA A 8 -1.87 -13.04 -24.41
N PHE A 9 -2.64 -11.96 -24.29
CA PHE A 9 -4.10 -12.04 -24.08
C PHE A 9 -4.86 -12.53 -25.31
N GLU A 10 -4.51 -12.07 -26.50
CA GLU A 10 -5.13 -12.50 -27.77
C GLU A 10 -4.87 -13.99 -28.03
N THR A 11 -3.65 -14.47 -27.81
CA THR A 11 -3.30 -15.90 -27.92
C THR A 11 -4.11 -16.74 -26.93
N ALA A 12 -4.17 -16.32 -25.66
CA ALA A 12 -4.93 -17.03 -24.64
C ALA A 12 -6.42 -17.10 -24.97
N GLN A 13 -6.99 -16.01 -25.50
CA GLN A 13 -8.38 -15.94 -25.94
C GLN A 13 -8.64 -16.87 -27.15
N ALA A 14 -7.75 -16.87 -28.14
CA ALA A 14 -7.86 -17.75 -29.31
C ALA A 14 -7.79 -19.25 -28.93
N GLU A 15 -7.07 -19.57 -27.86
CA GLU A 15 -6.96 -20.91 -27.27
C GLU A 15 -8.06 -21.22 -26.23
N ASP A 16 -9.05 -20.33 -26.05
CA ASP A 16 -10.15 -20.43 -25.08
C ASP A 16 -9.69 -20.73 -23.63
N ARG A 17 -8.61 -20.06 -23.20
CA ARG A 17 -8.04 -20.17 -21.86
C ARG A 17 -7.80 -18.80 -21.23
N PRO A 18 -7.61 -18.68 -19.90
CA PRO A 18 -7.17 -17.44 -19.30
C PRO A 18 -5.69 -17.21 -19.61
N THR A 19 -5.24 -15.96 -19.69
CA THR A 19 -3.82 -15.60 -19.59
C THR A 19 -3.30 -15.97 -18.21
N PHE A 20 -2.18 -16.68 -18.12
CA PHE A 20 -1.58 -17.12 -16.87
C PHE A 20 -0.37 -16.26 -16.56
N ILE A 21 -0.47 -15.50 -15.48
CA ILE A 21 0.54 -14.54 -15.03
C ILE A 21 1.12 -15.05 -13.72
N VAL A 22 2.43 -14.98 -13.56
CA VAL A 22 3.12 -15.38 -12.32
C VAL A 22 4.00 -14.25 -11.82
N TYR A 23 3.86 -13.95 -10.52
CA TYR A 23 4.71 -13.00 -9.81
C TYR A 23 5.84 -13.70 -9.05
N ILE A 24 7.05 -13.16 -9.20
CA ILE A 24 8.25 -13.51 -8.43
C ILE A 24 8.98 -12.24 -8.01
N VAL A 25 9.81 -12.30 -6.96
CA VAL A 25 10.66 -11.17 -6.53
C VAL A 25 12.03 -11.31 -7.17
N ALA A 26 12.54 -10.25 -7.79
CA ALA A 26 13.85 -10.26 -8.41
C ALA A 26 14.93 -10.51 -7.35
N GLY A 27 15.86 -11.42 -7.66
CA GLY A 27 16.96 -11.76 -6.76
C GLY A 27 16.57 -12.61 -5.55
N PHE A 28 15.36 -13.22 -5.56
CA PHE A 28 14.94 -14.16 -4.52
C PHE A 28 14.81 -15.60 -5.08
N PRO A 29 15.52 -16.60 -4.52
CA PRO A 29 16.42 -16.52 -3.36
C PRO A 29 17.78 -15.87 -3.69
N ASP A 30 18.14 -15.85 -4.97
CA ASP A 30 19.33 -15.19 -5.52
C ASP A 30 19.10 -14.85 -7.00
N VAL A 31 20.04 -14.12 -7.61
CA VAL A 31 19.98 -13.64 -9.00
C VAL A 31 19.92 -14.80 -10.02
N GLU A 32 20.80 -15.78 -9.90
CA GLU A 32 20.90 -16.88 -10.88
C GLU A 32 19.67 -17.77 -10.80
N THR A 33 19.21 -18.10 -9.60
CA THR A 33 17.99 -18.88 -9.36
C THR A 33 16.76 -18.14 -9.90
N THR A 34 16.70 -16.81 -9.77
CA THR A 34 15.62 -16.00 -10.37
C THR A 34 15.56 -16.19 -11.89
N ILE A 35 16.71 -16.13 -12.58
CA ILE A 35 16.79 -16.34 -14.04
C ILE A 35 16.33 -17.74 -14.43
N GLN A 36 16.75 -18.78 -13.69
CA GLN A 36 16.33 -20.15 -13.93
C GLN A 36 14.81 -20.34 -13.72
N ILE A 37 14.25 -19.71 -12.69
CA ILE A 37 12.80 -19.69 -12.44
C ILE A 37 12.08 -19.04 -13.62
N MET A 38 12.53 -17.89 -14.13
CA MET A 38 11.89 -17.22 -15.27
C MET A 38 11.83 -18.11 -16.52
N LEU A 39 12.94 -18.78 -16.86
CA LEU A 39 12.98 -19.75 -17.97
C LEU A 39 12.07 -20.95 -17.72
N SER A 40 11.94 -21.36 -16.45
CA SER A 40 11.06 -22.45 -16.02
C SER A 40 9.57 -22.09 -16.15
N LEU A 41 9.21 -20.85 -15.80
CA LEU A 41 7.86 -20.32 -15.93
C LEU A 41 7.40 -20.36 -17.39
N GLU A 42 8.23 -19.90 -18.33
CA GLU A 42 7.94 -20.01 -19.78
C GLU A 42 7.67 -21.47 -20.20
N LYS A 43 8.55 -22.40 -19.80
CA LYS A 43 8.39 -23.84 -20.10
C LYS A 43 7.12 -24.44 -19.51
N SER A 44 6.68 -23.94 -18.35
CA SER A 44 5.44 -24.37 -17.70
C SER A 44 4.17 -23.80 -18.34
N GLY A 45 4.33 -22.91 -19.34
CA GLY A 45 3.24 -22.27 -20.07
C GLY A 45 2.72 -21.02 -19.37
N VAL A 46 3.56 -20.25 -18.67
CA VAL A 46 3.20 -18.91 -18.19
C VAL A 46 3.26 -17.91 -19.35
N ASP A 47 2.21 -17.11 -19.51
CA ASP A 47 2.09 -16.15 -20.61
C ASP A 47 2.73 -14.79 -20.31
N ILE A 48 2.83 -14.40 -19.03
CA ILE A 48 3.42 -13.12 -18.59
C ILE A 48 4.11 -13.34 -17.23
N ILE A 49 5.31 -12.79 -17.05
CA ILE A 49 6.04 -12.80 -15.78
C ILE A 49 5.97 -11.40 -15.15
N GLU A 50 5.47 -11.31 -13.93
CA GLU A 50 5.59 -10.11 -13.09
C GLU A 50 6.86 -10.24 -12.25
N LEU A 51 7.86 -9.39 -12.51
CA LEU A 51 9.11 -9.33 -11.78
C LEU A 51 9.05 -8.18 -10.77
N GLY A 52 8.95 -8.55 -9.50
CA GLY A 52 8.90 -7.63 -8.36
C GLY A 52 10.25 -6.97 -8.12
N ILE A 53 10.31 -5.65 -8.20
CA ILE A 53 11.47 -4.85 -7.80
C ILE A 53 11.57 -4.88 -6.26
N PRO A 54 12.70 -5.32 -5.67
CA PRO A 54 12.88 -5.30 -4.22
C PRO A 54 12.62 -3.92 -3.62
N PHE A 55 11.82 -3.87 -2.54
CA PHE A 55 11.43 -2.60 -1.91
C PHE A 55 11.39 -2.76 -0.40
N THR A 56 11.78 -1.70 0.30
CA THR A 56 11.96 -1.72 1.76
C THR A 56 10.65 -1.66 2.51
N ASP A 57 9.58 -1.16 1.88
CA ASP A 57 8.29 -0.86 2.51
C ASP A 57 7.10 -1.36 1.67
N PRO A 58 7.01 -2.67 1.37
CA PRO A 58 6.00 -3.17 0.45
C PRO A 58 4.60 -3.23 1.12
N LEU A 59 3.90 -2.10 1.11
CA LEU A 59 2.62 -1.90 1.80
C LEU A 59 1.45 -2.70 1.21
N ALA A 60 1.46 -2.95 -0.10
CA ALA A 60 0.42 -3.72 -0.79
C ALA A 60 0.63 -5.24 -0.65
N ASP A 61 1.82 -5.67 -0.24
CA ASP A 61 2.20 -7.07 -0.22
C ASP A 61 1.90 -7.75 1.12
N GLY A 62 1.75 -9.08 1.07
CA GLY A 62 1.65 -9.91 2.28
C GLY A 62 3.02 -10.26 2.88
N GLU A 63 3.01 -10.83 4.09
CA GLU A 63 4.22 -11.20 4.84
C GLU A 63 5.19 -12.11 4.05
N ILE A 64 4.65 -13.02 3.23
CA ILE A 64 5.46 -13.95 2.43
C ILE A 64 6.30 -13.17 1.40
N ILE A 65 5.68 -12.24 0.69
CA ILE A 65 6.35 -11.43 -0.34
C ILE A 65 7.29 -10.43 0.33
N GLU A 66 6.88 -9.79 1.43
CA GLU A 66 7.73 -8.90 2.23
C GLU A 66 9.05 -9.58 2.63
N ARG A 67 9.00 -10.83 3.11
CA ARG A 67 10.22 -11.58 3.46
C ARG A 67 11.11 -11.83 2.25
N ALA A 68 10.54 -12.05 1.07
CA ALA A 68 11.31 -12.19 -0.17
C ALA A 68 11.96 -10.87 -0.59
N HIS A 69 11.27 -9.72 -0.50
CA HIS A 69 11.90 -8.40 -0.72
C HIS A 69 13.07 -8.18 0.25
N VAL A 70 12.89 -8.46 1.55
CA VAL A 70 13.96 -8.32 2.55
C VAL A 70 15.15 -9.25 2.25
N ALA A 71 14.90 -10.48 1.79
CA ALA A 71 15.96 -11.40 1.40
C ALA A 71 16.74 -10.90 0.18
N ALA A 72 16.05 -10.44 -0.86
CA ALA A 72 16.69 -9.86 -2.04
C ALA A 72 17.49 -8.59 -1.72
N LEU A 73 16.96 -7.69 -0.89
CA LEU A 73 17.66 -6.48 -0.46
C LEU A 73 18.93 -6.76 0.35
N LYS A 74 19.01 -7.88 1.07
CA LYS A 74 20.24 -8.30 1.77
C LYS A 74 21.34 -8.78 0.82
N LEU A 75 20.99 -9.05 -0.43
CA LEU A 75 21.92 -9.38 -1.51
C LEU A 75 22.22 -8.16 -2.39
N ASP A 76 21.91 -6.96 -1.91
CA ASP A 76 22.10 -5.68 -2.61
C ASP A 76 21.38 -5.61 -3.97
N VAL A 77 20.28 -6.35 -4.12
CA VAL A 77 19.48 -6.35 -5.36
C VAL A 77 18.71 -5.04 -5.47
N ASP A 78 19.03 -4.28 -6.51
CA ASP A 78 18.42 -3.00 -6.87
C ASP A 78 17.81 -3.02 -8.29
N ILE A 79 17.43 -1.85 -8.81
CA ILE A 79 16.83 -1.71 -10.15
C ILE A 79 17.82 -2.13 -11.26
N ASP A 80 19.10 -1.78 -11.13
CA ASP A 80 20.09 -2.13 -12.14
C ASP A 80 20.31 -3.65 -12.15
N THR A 81 20.33 -4.30 -10.98
CA THR A 81 20.32 -5.76 -10.85
C THR A 81 19.08 -6.39 -11.50
N CYS A 82 17.90 -5.76 -11.38
CA CYS A 82 16.70 -6.23 -12.08
C CYS A 82 16.86 -6.18 -13.60
N PHE A 83 17.53 -5.16 -14.15
CA PHE A 83 17.85 -5.11 -15.58
C PHE A 83 18.82 -6.22 -15.99
N GLU A 84 19.86 -6.48 -15.19
CA GLU A 84 20.81 -7.57 -15.44
C GLU A 84 20.13 -8.94 -15.48
N ILE A 85 19.20 -9.20 -14.55
CA ILE A 85 18.36 -10.41 -14.55
C ILE A 85 17.59 -10.54 -15.86
N VAL A 86 16.92 -9.47 -16.31
CA VAL A 86 16.14 -9.47 -17.56
C VAL A 86 17.05 -9.74 -18.76
N VAL A 87 18.16 -9.01 -18.88
CA VAL A 87 19.12 -9.18 -19.99
C VAL A 87 19.62 -10.62 -20.04
N ALA A 88 20.08 -11.16 -18.91
CA ALA A 88 20.58 -12.53 -18.83
C ALA A 88 19.49 -13.57 -19.18
N ALA A 89 18.24 -13.35 -18.75
CA ALA A 89 17.14 -14.24 -19.11
C ALA A 89 16.82 -14.17 -20.62
N ARG A 90 16.83 -12.98 -21.23
CA ARG A 90 16.64 -12.78 -22.68
C ARG A 90 17.75 -13.43 -23.49
N GLU A 91 19.02 -13.27 -23.08
CA GLU A 91 20.18 -13.93 -23.72
C GLU A 91 20.08 -15.46 -23.67
N ARG A 92 19.47 -16.01 -22.60
CA ARG A 92 19.18 -17.45 -22.46
C ARG A 92 17.90 -17.90 -23.17
N GLY A 93 17.28 -17.01 -23.94
CA GLY A 93 16.19 -17.32 -24.85
C GLY A 93 14.78 -17.11 -24.31
N LEU A 94 14.60 -16.46 -23.16
CA LEU A 94 13.28 -16.13 -22.62
C LEU A 94 12.52 -15.19 -23.58
N LYS A 95 11.32 -15.57 -23.99
CA LYS A 95 10.41 -14.80 -24.87
C LYS A 95 9.17 -14.30 -24.14
N THR A 96 8.79 -14.92 -23.04
CA THR A 96 7.63 -14.51 -22.23
C THR A 96 7.72 -13.02 -21.87
N PRO A 97 6.65 -12.22 -22.09
CA PRO A 97 6.59 -10.82 -21.68
C PRO A 97 6.90 -10.62 -20.19
N ILE A 98 7.60 -9.54 -19.85
CA ILE A 98 7.99 -9.20 -18.46
C ILE A 98 7.36 -7.88 -18.06
N ILE A 99 6.70 -7.85 -16.92
CA ILE A 99 6.17 -6.63 -16.29
C ILE A 99 6.98 -6.37 -15.02
N PHE A 100 7.50 -5.15 -14.86
CA PHE A 100 8.05 -4.73 -13.58
C PHE A 100 6.93 -4.35 -12.62
N MET A 101 6.91 -4.97 -11.45
CA MET A 101 5.98 -4.64 -10.38
C MET A 101 6.75 -4.01 -9.22
N GLY A 102 6.32 -2.86 -8.71
CA GLY A 102 7.05 -2.18 -7.65
C GLY A 102 6.31 -0.98 -7.07
N TYR A 103 7.06 -0.14 -6.35
CA TYR A 103 6.55 1.03 -5.65
C TYR A 103 7.16 2.30 -6.23
N PHE A 104 6.38 3.38 -6.22
CA PHE A 104 6.69 4.60 -6.95
C PHE A 104 7.99 5.26 -6.49
N ASN A 105 8.31 5.20 -5.19
CA ASN A 105 9.52 5.82 -4.67
C ASN A 105 10.80 5.32 -5.39
N SER A 106 10.92 4.01 -5.66
CA SER A 106 12.10 3.48 -6.36
C SER A 106 12.18 3.98 -7.81
N ILE A 107 11.04 4.10 -8.49
CA ILE A 107 10.91 4.62 -9.85
C ILE A 107 11.27 6.11 -9.88
N TYR A 108 10.75 6.88 -8.92
CA TYR A 108 11.02 8.30 -8.77
C TYR A 108 12.51 8.58 -8.53
N GLN A 109 13.15 7.85 -7.61
CA GLN A 109 14.58 8.00 -7.31
C GLN A 109 15.48 7.62 -8.50
N TYR A 110 15.09 6.61 -9.29
CA TYR A 110 15.84 6.23 -10.50
C TYR A 110 15.67 7.24 -11.65
N GLY A 111 14.51 7.92 -11.68
CA GLY A 111 14.05 8.80 -12.75
C GLY A 111 13.11 8.06 -13.71
N GLN A 112 11.84 8.46 -13.73
CA GLN A 112 10.77 7.79 -14.49
C GLN A 112 11.09 7.62 -15.98
N LYS A 113 11.43 8.71 -16.67
CA LYS A 113 11.76 8.67 -18.10
C LYS A 113 12.98 7.81 -18.41
N LYS A 114 14.02 7.90 -17.58
CA LYS A 114 15.23 7.09 -17.70
C LYS A 114 14.93 5.60 -17.50
N LEU A 115 14.10 5.27 -16.51
CA LEU A 115 13.68 3.90 -16.21
C LEU A 115 12.89 3.31 -17.37
N THR A 116 11.88 4.02 -17.87
CA THR A 116 11.01 3.56 -18.96
C THR A 116 11.79 3.36 -20.26
N GLU A 117 12.68 4.29 -20.62
CA GLU A 117 13.58 4.13 -21.77
C GLU A 117 14.43 2.85 -21.63
N LYS A 118 15.05 2.66 -20.46
CA LYS A 118 15.92 1.50 -20.20
C LYS A 118 15.14 0.18 -20.22
N CYS A 119 13.94 0.15 -19.64
CA CYS A 119 13.03 -1.00 -19.68
C CYS A 119 12.74 -1.44 -21.13
N SER A 120 12.44 -0.49 -22.02
CA SER A 120 12.21 -0.78 -23.44
C SER A 120 13.45 -1.39 -24.12
N GLN A 121 14.63 -0.86 -23.82
CA GLN A 121 15.89 -1.36 -24.38
C GLN A 121 16.23 -2.79 -23.94
N VAL A 122 15.95 -3.17 -22.68
CA VAL A 122 16.29 -4.50 -22.15
C VAL A 122 15.18 -5.54 -22.35
N GLY A 123 14.02 -5.14 -22.88
CA GLY A 123 12.90 -6.05 -23.17
C GLY A 123 11.98 -6.32 -21.98
N VAL A 124 11.76 -5.30 -21.14
CA VAL A 124 10.60 -5.21 -20.23
C VAL A 124 9.43 -4.63 -21.02
N ASP A 125 8.20 -5.06 -20.70
CA ASP A 125 7.00 -4.77 -21.48
C ASP A 125 6.03 -3.80 -20.77
N GLY A 126 6.21 -3.56 -19.47
CA GLY A 126 5.32 -2.66 -18.76
C GLY A 126 5.57 -2.58 -17.27
N PHE A 127 4.69 -1.84 -16.59
CA PHE A 127 4.76 -1.56 -15.17
C PHE A 127 3.42 -1.78 -14.46
N ILE A 128 3.50 -2.37 -13.27
CA ILE A 128 2.49 -2.28 -12.23
C ILE A 128 3.13 -1.49 -11.09
N VAL A 129 2.58 -0.31 -10.75
CA VAL A 129 3.08 0.50 -9.64
C VAL A 129 2.04 0.49 -8.53
N CYS A 130 2.34 -0.23 -7.45
CA CYS A 130 1.37 -0.63 -6.43
C CYS A 130 0.72 0.55 -5.71
N ASP A 131 1.44 1.65 -5.54
CA ASP A 131 1.09 2.82 -4.74
C ASP A 131 1.00 4.13 -5.53
N LEU A 132 1.04 4.06 -6.87
CA LEU A 132 0.90 5.24 -7.73
C LEU A 132 -0.58 5.50 -8.04
N PRO A 133 -1.20 6.56 -7.50
CA PRO A 133 -2.58 6.88 -7.82
C PRO A 133 -2.70 7.25 -9.31
N PRO A 134 -3.83 6.91 -9.97
CA PRO A 134 -4.11 7.21 -11.37
C PRO A 134 -3.95 8.67 -11.74
N GLU A 135 -4.29 9.57 -10.82
CA GLU A 135 -4.17 11.01 -11.01
C GLU A 135 -2.71 11.44 -11.22
N GLU A 136 -1.78 10.79 -10.50
CA GLU A 136 -0.33 11.04 -10.59
C GLU A 136 0.35 10.17 -11.66
N ALA A 137 -0.37 9.20 -12.22
CA ALA A 137 0.19 8.25 -13.20
C ALA A 137 0.32 8.83 -14.62
N ILE A 138 -0.15 10.05 -14.86
CA ILE A 138 -0.18 10.66 -16.19
C ILE A 138 1.21 10.70 -16.84
N GLU A 139 2.22 11.18 -16.10
CA GLU A 139 3.59 11.30 -16.63
C GLU A 139 4.20 9.93 -16.92
N LEU A 140 4.10 8.99 -15.97
CA LEU A 140 4.61 7.63 -16.16
C LEU A 140 3.92 6.94 -17.34
N ARG A 141 2.62 7.15 -17.52
CA ARG A 141 1.86 6.61 -18.67
C ARG A 141 2.34 7.21 -19.98
N ALA A 142 2.57 8.53 -20.03
CA ALA A 142 3.06 9.20 -21.23
C ALA A 142 4.43 8.61 -21.64
N ASP A 143 5.34 8.45 -20.67
CA ASP A 143 6.64 7.79 -20.87
C ASP A 143 6.47 6.34 -21.35
N CYS A 144 5.59 5.55 -20.72
CA CYS A 144 5.29 4.19 -21.18
C CYS A 144 4.77 4.16 -22.62
N SER A 145 3.93 5.13 -22.99
CA SER A 145 3.39 5.24 -24.34
C SER A 145 4.48 5.54 -25.36
N GLU A 146 5.35 6.50 -25.04
CA GLU A 146 6.52 6.91 -25.83
C GLU A 146 7.45 5.73 -26.14
N PHE A 147 7.76 4.90 -25.13
CA PHE A 147 8.73 3.80 -25.26
C PHE A 147 8.11 2.43 -25.57
N GLY A 148 6.83 2.36 -25.95
CA GLY A 148 6.20 1.09 -26.33
C GLY A 148 5.94 0.14 -25.15
N LEU A 149 5.86 0.66 -23.93
CA LEU A 149 5.53 -0.09 -22.70
C LEU A 149 4.05 0.08 -22.33
N SER A 150 3.55 -0.74 -21.41
CA SER A 150 2.20 -0.58 -20.85
C SER A 150 2.25 -0.19 -19.37
N TYR A 151 1.38 0.73 -18.96
CA TYR A 151 1.05 0.95 -17.55
C TYR A 151 -0.23 0.15 -17.21
N ILE A 152 -0.15 -0.70 -16.19
CA ILE A 152 -1.24 -1.57 -15.76
C ILE A 152 -1.79 -1.05 -14.42
N PRO A 153 -3.00 -0.46 -14.40
CA PRO A 153 -3.59 0.00 -13.16
C PRO A 153 -4.21 -1.13 -12.35
N LEU A 154 -4.28 -0.92 -11.05
CA LEU A 154 -4.96 -1.79 -10.10
C LEU A 154 -6.40 -1.33 -9.85
N VAL A 155 -7.30 -2.28 -9.66
CA VAL A 155 -8.67 -2.08 -9.18
C VAL A 155 -8.93 -3.02 -8.01
N SER A 156 -9.62 -2.50 -7.00
CA SER A 156 -10.01 -3.25 -5.80
C SER A 156 -11.52 -3.21 -5.58
N PRO A 157 -12.08 -4.02 -4.65
CA PRO A 157 -13.50 -3.99 -4.33
C PRO A 157 -13.99 -2.65 -3.78
N VAL A 158 -13.08 -1.81 -3.28
CA VAL A 158 -13.40 -0.48 -2.72
C VAL A 158 -13.19 0.66 -3.72
N THR A 159 -12.79 0.35 -4.96
CA THR A 159 -12.61 1.35 -6.03
C THR A 159 -13.98 1.83 -6.53
N PRO A 160 -14.30 3.14 -6.47
CA PRO A 160 -15.59 3.65 -6.94
C PRO A 160 -15.79 3.53 -8.46
N ASP A 161 -17.03 3.40 -8.92
CA ASP A 161 -17.40 3.26 -10.36
C ASP A 161 -16.82 4.38 -11.25
N SER A 162 -16.81 5.62 -10.76
CA SER A 162 -16.22 6.77 -11.47
C SER A 162 -14.70 6.62 -11.66
N ARG A 163 -14.02 6.03 -10.68
CA ARG A 163 -12.58 5.74 -10.72
C ARG A 163 -12.29 4.54 -11.61
N ILE A 164 -13.11 3.48 -11.59
CA ILE A 164 -13.02 2.35 -12.55
C ILE A 164 -13.13 2.87 -13.98
N SER A 165 -14.11 3.74 -14.23
CA SER A 165 -14.33 4.36 -15.55
C SER A 165 -13.12 5.20 -15.97
N SER A 166 -12.46 5.89 -15.03
CA SER A 166 -11.27 6.68 -15.33
C SER A 166 -10.04 5.80 -15.60
N LEU A 167 -9.90 4.71 -14.83
CA LEU A 167 -8.84 3.72 -14.97
C LEU A 167 -8.88 3.00 -16.32
N SER A 168 -10.07 2.77 -16.87
CA SER A 168 -10.22 2.14 -18.18
C SER A 168 -9.74 3.02 -19.34
N TYR A 169 -9.67 4.34 -19.15
CA TYR A 169 -9.06 5.26 -20.14
C TYR A 169 -7.53 5.25 -20.13
N ILE A 170 -6.93 5.06 -18.96
CA ILE A 170 -5.46 5.10 -18.83
C ILE A 170 -4.80 3.74 -18.99
N SER A 171 -5.58 2.65 -18.83
CA SER A 171 -5.09 1.29 -19.08
C SER A 171 -5.09 0.97 -20.55
N ASP A 172 -3.99 0.37 -20.95
CA ASP A 172 -3.58 0.22 -22.34
C ASP A 172 -3.60 -1.26 -22.79
N SER A 173 -3.54 -2.17 -21.82
CA SER A 173 -3.40 -3.62 -22.02
C SER A 173 -4.43 -4.44 -21.23
N PHE A 174 -4.42 -4.35 -19.90
CA PHE A 174 -5.40 -5.02 -19.02
C PHE A 174 -5.53 -4.29 -17.69
N MET A 175 -6.56 -4.62 -16.92
CA MET A 175 -6.74 -4.12 -15.55
C MET A 175 -6.44 -5.22 -14.53
N TYR A 176 -5.57 -4.94 -13.57
CA TYR A 176 -5.24 -5.85 -12.49
C TYR A 176 -6.32 -5.76 -11.41
N VAL A 177 -7.05 -6.86 -11.16
CA VAL A 177 -8.11 -6.93 -10.15
C VAL A 177 -7.57 -7.58 -8.88
N VAL A 178 -7.45 -6.80 -7.82
CA VAL A 178 -7.06 -7.26 -6.48
C VAL A 178 -8.28 -7.88 -5.80
N SER A 179 -8.38 -9.21 -5.78
CA SER A 179 -9.61 -9.88 -5.31
C SER A 179 -9.68 -10.15 -3.80
N ARG A 180 -8.59 -9.87 -3.07
CA ARG A 180 -8.52 -10.05 -1.61
C ARG A 180 -8.25 -8.69 -0.95
N MET A 181 -9.09 -8.32 0.01
CA MET A 181 -8.80 -7.23 0.94
C MET A 181 -7.85 -7.64 2.08
N SER A 182 -7.20 -8.81 1.99
CA SER A 182 -6.39 -9.38 3.07
C SER A 182 -4.97 -9.72 2.61
N VAL A 183 -3.99 -9.24 3.38
CA VAL A 183 -2.54 -9.45 3.20
C VAL A 183 -1.99 -10.67 3.97
N THR A 184 -2.83 -11.61 4.36
CA THR A 184 -2.37 -12.84 5.05
C THR A 184 -2.98 -14.11 4.47
N GLY A 185 -2.16 -15.17 4.50
CA GLY A 185 -2.32 -16.42 3.77
C GLY A 185 -3.57 -17.22 4.10
N ILE A 186 -3.90 -18.10 3.14
CA ILE A 186 -4.68 -19.34 3.30
C ILE A 186 -5.89 -19.22 4.24
N ARG A 187 -6.87 -18.37 3.91
CA ARG A 187 -8.27 -18.72 4.16
C ARG A 187 -8.84 -19.36 2.89
N ALA A 188 -9.42 -20.55 3.07
CA ALA A 188 -9.87 -21.45 2.02
C ALA A 188 -11.29 -21.16 1.51
N GLU A 189 -11.88 -20.02 1.89
CA GLU A 189 -13.19 -19.63 1.39
C GLU A 189 -13.03 -18.81 0.12
N VAL A 190 -13.59 -19.34 -0.97
CA VAL A 190 -13.73 -18.67 -2.26
C VAL A 190 -14.55 -17.41 -2.01
N ASN A 191 -14.01 -16.26 -2.42
CA ASN A 191 -14.72 -14.99 -2.33
C ASN A 191 -15.97 -15.08 -3.22
N ASN A 192 -17.15 -15.23 -2.62
CA ASN A 192 -18.43 -15.32 -3.34
C ASN A 192 -18.75 -14.04 -4.12
N ASP A 193 -18.04 -12.94 -3.86
CA ASP A 193 -18.28 -11.63 -4.46
C ASP A 193 -17.44 -11.38 -5.72
N LEU A 194 -16.50 -12.29 -6.06
CA LEU A 194 -15.65 -12.12 -7.26
C LEU A 194 -16.46 -12.01 -8.57
N PRO A 195 -17.50 -12.84 -8.82
CA PRO A 195 -18.34 -12.68 -10.00
C PRO A 195 -19.02 -11.30 -10.07
N GLU A 196 -19.51 -10.79 -8.94
CA GLU A 196 -20.17 -9.48 -8.87
C GLU A 196 -19.18 -8.34 -9.10
N LEU A 197 -17.99 -8.42 -8.50
CA LEU A 197 -16.91 -7.44 -8.72
C LEU A 197 -16.53 -7.36 -10.20
N LEU A 198 -16.29 -8.50 -10.85
CA LEU A 198 -15.92 -8.54 -12.27
C LEU A 198 -17.06 -8.06 -13.16
N ALA A 199 -18.31 -8.39 -12.82
CA ALA A 199 -19.48 -7.88 -13.52
C ALA A 199 -19.61 -6.36 -13.38
N ASN A 200 -19.29 -5.80 -12.21
CA ASN A 200 -19.29 -4.36 -12.00
C ASN A 200 -18.21 -3.67 -12.85
N ILE A 201 -16.97 -4.15 -12.79
CA ILE A 201 -15.87 -3.57 -13.57
C ILE A 201 -16.18 -3.59 -15.08
N ARG A 202 -16.78 -4.68 -15.59
CA ARG A 202 -17.17 -4.81 -17.00
C ARG A 202 -18.26 -3.83 -17.45
N LYS A 203 -19.04 -3.23 -16.54
CA LYS A 203 -19.97 -2.14 -16.90
C LYS A 203 -19.23 -0.85 -17.29
N HIS A 204 -17.99 -0.71 -16.83
CA HIS A 204 -17.18 0.51 -16.95
C HIS A 204 -15.91 0.33 -17.79
N SER A 205 -15.60 -0.90 -18.22
CA SER A 205 -14.39 -1.22 -18.97
C SER A 205 -14.59 -2.39 -19.91
N ASN A 206 -14.04 -2.28 -21.13
CA ASN A 206 -13.98 -3.37 -22.11
C ASN A 206 -12.63 -4.10 -22.12
N LEU A 207 -11.69 -3.69 -21.25
CA LEU A 207 -10.35 -4.26 -21.18
C LEU A 207 -10.38 -5.68 -20.60
N PRO A 208 -9.39 -6.52 -20.94
CA PRO A 208 -9.14 -7.77 -20.24
C PRO A 208 -8.98 -7.51 -18.73
N LEU A 209 -9.61 -8.37 -17.92
CA LEU A 209 -9.44 -8.36 -16.46
C LEU A 209 -8.53 -9.51 -16.05
N ALA A 210 -7.43 -9.21 -15.37
CA ALA A 210 -6.54 -10.20 -14.78
C ALA A 210 -6.71 -10.21 -13.26
N VAL A 211 -7.04 -11.36 -12.67
CA VAL A 211 -7.37 -11.44 -11.24
C VAL A 211 -6.20 -12.00 -10.44
N GLY A 212 -5.70 -11.20 -9.50
CA GLY A 212 -4.79 -11.66 -8.45
C GLY A 212 -5.58 -12.35 -7.34
N PHE A 213 -5.59 -13.68 -7.36
CA PHE A 213 -6.31 -14.50 -6.38
C PHE A 213 -5.32 -15.46 -5.68
N GLY A 214 -5.58 -15.82 -4.42
CA GLY A 214 -4.74 -16.75 -3.65
C GLY A 214 -4.86 -18.21 -4.14
N ILE A 215 -4.53 -18.46 -5.41
CA ILE A 215 -4.68 -19.74 -6.10
C ILE A 215 -3.59 -20.69 -5.63
N SER A 216 -4.00 -21.87 -5.19
CA SER A 216 -3.13 -22.97 -4.74
C SER A 216 -3.54 -24.33 -5.32
N THR A 217 -4.67 -24.43 -6.03
CA THR A 217 -5.17 -25.69 -6.60
C THR A 217 -5.68 -25.51 -8.03
N LYS A 218 -5.80 -26.62 -8.78
CA LYS A 218 -6.33 -26.66 -10.14
C LYS A 218 -7.80 -26.22 -10.21
N GLU A 219 -8.60 -26.53 -9.20
CA GLU A 219 -10.01 -26.14 -9.11
C GLU A 219 -10.15 -24.62 -8.96
N GLN A 220 -9.31 -24.00 -8.13
CA GLN A 220 -9.26 -22.55 -7.98
C GLN A 220 -8.80 -21.87 -9.28
N PHE A 221 -7.78 -22.43 -9.93
CA PHE A 221 -7.31 -21.96 -11.23
C PHE A 221 -8.45 -22.00 -12.27
N LYS A 222 -9.20 -23.12 -12.33
CA LYS A 222 -10.33 -23.26 -13.25
C LYS A 222 -11.48 -22.31 -12.91
N PHE A 223 -11.80 -22.14 -11.63
CA PHE A 223 -12.85 -21.23 -11.17
C PHE A 223 -12.56 -19.78 -11.58
N VAL A 224 -11.38 -19.25 -11.24
CA VAL A 224 -10.98 -17.88 -11.62
C VAL A 224 -10.84 -17.77 -13.13
N GLY A 225 -10.22 -18.79 -13.74
CA GLY A 225 -10.03 -18.86 -15.18
C GLY A 225 -11.33 -18.82 -15.96
N ASN A 226 -12.44 -19.34 -15.44
CA ASN A 226 -13.77 -19.23 -16.09
C ASN A 226 -14.40 -17.84 -15.97
N LEU A 227 -14.01 -17.05 -14.97
CA LEU A 227 -14.60 -15.74 -14.68
C LEU A 227 -13.81 -14.56 -15.26
N ALA A 228 -12.51 -14.73 -15.47
CA ALA A 228 -11.58 -13.67 -15.87
C ALA A 228 -10.82 -13.99 -17.18
N ASN A 229 -10.28 -12.93 -17.80
CA ASN A 229 -9.46 -13.04 -19.00
C ASN A 229 -8.03 -13.45 -18.66
N GLY A 230 -7.52 -13.01 -17.50
CA GLY A 230 -6.26 -13.46 -16.93
C GLY A 230 -6.39 -13.85 -15.46
N LEU A 231 -5.43 -14.61 -14.96
CA LEU A 231 -5.25 -14.92 -13.55
C LEU A 231 -3.79 -14.77 -13.17
N ILE A 232 -3.55 -14.29 -11.95
CA ILE A 232 -2.22 -14.02 -11.42
C ILE A 232 -1.99 -14.87 -10.17
N ILE A 233 -0.81 -15.50 -10.07
CA ILE A 233 -0.36 -16.23 -8.89
C ILE A 233 0.97 -15.66 -8.40
N GLY A 234 0.96 -15.03 -7.21
CA GLY A 234 2.16 -14.47 -6.58
C GLY A 234 2.56 -15.18 -5.30
N SER A 235 1.91 -14.87 -4.17
CA SER A 235 2.33 -15.34 -2.83
C SER A 235 2.56 -16.86 -2.72
N LYS A 236 1.80 -17.68 -3.47
CA LYS A 236 2.00 -19.13 -3.48
C LYS A 236 3.31 -19.55 -4.16
N ILE A 237 3.70 -18.88 -5.23
CA ILE A 237 4.95 -19.12 -5.95
C ILE A 237 6.13 -18.72 -5.07
N VAL A 238 6.07 -17.54 -4.46
CA VAL A 238 7.11 -17.05 -3.54
C VAL A 238 7.25 -17.96 -2.31
N ASP A 239 6.14 -18.46 -1.75
CA ASP A 239 6.16 -19.45 -0.65
C ASP A 239 6.81 -20.78 -1.06
N LEU A 240 6.56 -21.24 -2.30
CA LEU A 240 7.19 -22.45 -2.84
C LEU A 240 8.69 -22.28 -3.03
N ILE A 241 9.11 -21.15 -3.58
CA ILE A 241 10.53 -20.81 -3.73
C ILE A 241 11.22 -20.81 -2.35
N ALA A 242 10.60 -20.17 -1.35
CA ALA A 242 11.15 -20.11 0.01
C ALA A 242 11.27 -21.47 0.72
N LYS A 243 10.49 -22.47 0.30
CA LYS A 243 10.43 -23.80 0.93
C LYS A 243 11.13 -24.89 0.12
N ALA A 244 11.49 -24.62 -1.12
CA ALA A 244 12.15 -25.58 -1.98
C ALA A 244 13.54 -25.94 -1.44
N ALA A 245 14.01 -27.15 -1.74
CA ALA A 245 15.40 -27.50 -1.46
C ALA A 245 16.33 -26.70 -2.38
N PRO A 246 17.52 -26.27 -1.91
CA PRO A 246 18.48 -25.54 -2.72
C PRO A 246 18.77 -26.21 -4.06
N GLY A 247 18.64 -25.47 -5.16
CA GLY A 247 18.83 -25.95 -6.53
C GLY A 247 17.60 -26.64 -7.15
N THR A 248 16.49 -26.76 -6.43
CA THR A 248 15.23 -27.35 -6.93
C THR A 248 14.11 -26.33 -7.11
N GLU A 249 14.36 -25.04 -6.84
CA GLU A 249 13.38 -23.96 -6.85
C GLU A 249 12.68 -23.86 -8.22
N ALA A 250 13.46 -23.79 -9.30
CA ALA A 250 12.93 -23.68 -10.66
C ALA A 250 12.06 -24.88 -11.06
N GLN A 251 12.44 -26.09 -10.63
CA GLN A 251 11.65 -27.31 -10.88
C GLN A 251 10.37 -27.31 -10.03
N THR A 252 10.45 -26.90 -8.77
CA THR A 252 9.30 -26.80 -7.86
C THR A 252 8.25 -25.83 -8.40
N VAL A 253 8.69 -24.69 -8.93
CA VAL A 253 7.82 -23.71 -9.58
C VAL A 253 7.20 -24.27 -10.86
N TYR A 254 7.99 -24.96 -11.69
CA TYR A 254 7.50 -25.64 -12.89
C TYR A 254 6.38 -26.64 -12.55
N ASP A 255 6.65 -27.55 -11.62
CA ASP A 255 5.74 -28.64 -11.25
C ASP A 255 4.43 -28.07 -10.71
N PHE A 256 4.51 -27.01 -9.89
CA PHE A 256 3.32 -26.34 -9.40
C PHE A 256 2.52 -25.67 -10.54
N CYS A 257 3.15 -24.84 -11.37
CA CYS A 257 2.48 -24.14 -12.47
C CYS A 257 1.84 -25.13 -13.46
N TYR A 258 2.54 -26.23 -13.73
CA TYR A 258 2.01 -27.34 -14.51
C TYR A 258 0.79 -27.98 -13.85
N SER A 259 0.87 -28.30 -12.55
CA SER A 259 -0.21 -28.98 -11.82
C SER A 259 -1.52 -28.18 -11.77
N VAL A 260 -1.44 -26.84 -11.65
CA VAL A 260 -2.63 -25.99 -11.55
C VAL A 260 -3.21 -25.64 -12.92
N SER A 261 -2.36 -25.49 -13.95
CA SER A 261 -2.79 -25.02 -15.26
C SER A 261 -3.15 -26.14 -16.24
N GLY A 262 -2.48 -27.30 -16.17
CA GLY A 262 -2.67 -28.42 -17.10
C GLY A 262 -2.33 -28.13 -18.56
N ARG A 263 -1.57 -27.05 -18.84
CA ARG A 263 -1.42 -26.47 -20.19
C ARG A 263 -0.66 -27.34 -21.18
N LYS A 264 0.39 -28.05 -20.77
CA LYS A 264 1.20 -28.87 -21.71
C LYS A 264 0.41 -30.03 -22.32
N ASP A 265 -0.60 -30.51 -21.61
CA ASP A 265 -1.45 -31.63 -22.05
C ASP A 265 -2.72 -31.15 -22.77
N ASN A 266 -2.87 -29.84 -22.98
CA ASN A 266 -4.10 -29.22 -23.51
C ASN A 266 -5.36 -29.61 -22.71
N ASP A 267 -5.21 -29.86 -21.41
CA ASP A 267 -6.27 -30.35 -20.52
C ASP A 267 -7.13 -29.20 -19.94
N TYR A 268 -6.76 -27.95 -20.21
CA TYR A 268 -7.59 -26.81 -19.84
C TYR A 268 -8.71 -26.60 -20.85
N LYS A 269 -9.96 -26.62 -20.38
CA LYS A 269 -11.13 -26.16 -21.13
C LYS A 269 -11.97 -25.23 -20.27
N ARG A 270 -12.21 -24.02 -20.79
CA ARG A 270 -13.12 -23.06 -20.18
C ARG A 270 -14.55 -23.57 -20.29
N SER A 271 -15.39 -23.25 -19.30
CA SER A 271 -16.81 -23.64 -19.33
C SER A 271 -17.64 -22.78 -20.30
N SER A 272 -17.19 -21.56 -20.57
CA SER A 272 -17.86 -20.57 -21.41
C SER A 272 -16.83 -19.56 -21.91
N SER A 273 -16.73 -19.36 -23.22
CA SER A 273 -15.77 -18.40 -23.79
C SER A 273 -16.00 -16.98 -23.29
N LEU A 274 -14.90 -16.30 -22.94
CA LEU A 274 -14.91 -14.88 -22.56
C LEU A 274 -14.26 -14.08 -23.67
N THR A 275 -14.99 -13.10 -24.20
CA THR A 275 -14.45 -12.10 -25.11
C THR A 275 -14.17 -10.80 -24.36
N PHE A 276 -13.19 -10.06 -24.84
CA PHE A 276 -12.97 -8.66 -24.49
C PHE A 276 -12.98 -7.83 -25.77
N GLY A 277 -13.31 -6.54 -25.66
CA GLY A 277 -13.40 -5.67 -26.83
C GLY A 277 -12.02 -5.28 -27.36
N HIS A 278 -11.90 -5.09 -28.67
CA HIS A 278 -10.80 -4.29 -29.22
C HIS A 278 -11.03 -2.84 -28.82
N THR A 279 -10.03 -2.20 -28.22
CA THR A 279 -10.12 -0.79 -27.83
C THR A 279 -9.70 0.10 -28.99
N ASP A 280 -10.61 0.94 -29.46
CA ASP A 280 -10.23 2.20 -30.08
C ASP A 280 -9.57 3.05 -28.97
N ILE A 281 -8.32 3.43 -29.21
CA ILE A 281 -7.50 4.14 -28.22
C ILE A 281 -7.96 5.59 -28.20
N ASP A 282 -8.69 5.99 -27.16
CA ASP A 282 -8.82 7.40 -26.84
C ASP A 282 -7.53 7.86 -26.13
N THR A 283 -6.86 8.85 -26.72
CA THR A 283 -5.61 9.40 -26.19
C THR A 283 -5.86 10.58 -25.24
N GLY A 284 -7.11 11.04 -25.11
CA GLY A 284 -7.47 12.11 -24.19
C GLY A 284 -7.43 11.65 -22.73
N ILE A 285 -6.67 12.36 -21.89
CA ILE A 285 -6.72 12.17 -20.44
C ILE A 285 -8.05 12.76 -19.93
N PRO A 286 -8.93 11.95 -19.29
CA PRO A 286 -10.15 12.48 -18.71
C PRO A 286 -9.86 13.59 -17.69
N LYS A 287 -10.67 14.65 -17.68
CA LYS A 287 -10.55 15.75 -16.70
C LYS A 287 -10.67 15.27 -15.23
N ALA A 288 -11.29 14.11 -15.00
CA ALA A 288 -11.37 13.51 -13.67
C ALA A 288 -10.02 12.98 -13.15
N LEU A 289 -9.04 12.77 -14.03
CA LEU A 289 -7.70 12.27 -13.69
C LEU A 289 -6.64 13.36 -13.60
N THR A 290 -6.97 14.63 -13.86
CA THR A 290 -6.00 15.70 -13.60
C THR A 290 -5.80 15.87 -12.09
N PRO A 291 -4.55 15.86 -11.59
CA PRO A 291 -4.26 16.08 -10.18
C PRO A 291 -4.95 17.34 -9.66
N SER A 292 -5.63 17.24 -8.52
CA SER A 292 -6.16 18.42 -7.84
C SER A 292 -5.21 18.85 -6.72
N GLU A 293 -4.95 20.16 -6.59
CA GLU A 293 -4.12 20.71 -5.50
C GLU A 293 -4.62 20.29 -4.11
N ASN A 294 -5.92 19.99 -3.98
CA ASN A 294 -6.56 19.54 -2.75
C ASN A 294 -6.21 18.09 -2.34
N GLN A 295 -5.52 17.33 -3.20
CA GLN A 295 -5.02 15.98 -2.91
C GLN A 295 -3.58 15.99 -2.36
N TRP A 296 -2.96 17.18 -2.27
CA TRP A 296 -1.59 17.37 -1.82
C TRP A 296 -1.53 18.09 -0.48
N TYR A 297 -0.47 17.78 0.28
CA TYR A 297 -0.08 18.54 1.45
C TYR A 297 1.11 19.45 1.12
N GLY A 298 0.82 20.61 0.52
CA GLY A 298 1.86 21.55 0.07
C GLY A 298 2.86 20.88 -0.88
N GLU A 299 4.15 21.14 -0.70
CA GLU A 299 5.23 20.53 -1.49
C GLU A 299 5.62 19.11 -1.04
N PHE A 300 4.99 18.60 0.03
CA PHE A 300 5.38 17.33 0.67
C PHE A 300 4.69 16.10 0.07
N GLY A 301 3.88 16.27 -0.99
CA GLY A 301 3.27 15.20 -1.77
C GLY A 301 1.80 14.91 -1.45
N GLY A 302 1.26 13.89 -2.14
CA GLY A 302 -0.14 13.49 -2.10
C GLY A 302 -0.39 12.07 -1.55
N GLN A 303 -1.32 11.36 -2.17
CA GLN A 303 -1.79 10.03 -1.74
C GLN A 303 -1.11 8.89 -2.52
N TYR A 304 0.19 8.69 -2.31
CA TYR A 304 0.90 7.51 -2.84
C TYR A 304 0.58 6.29 -1.97
N ILE A 305 -0.50 5.61 -2.30
CA ILE A 305 -1.08 4.51 -1.51
C ILE A 305 -1.56 3.37 -2.41
N PRO A 306 -1.57 2.14 -1.89
CA PRO A 306 -2.25 1.04 -2.57
C PRO A 306 -3.73 1.33 -2.81
N GLU A 307 -4.23 0.94 -3.99
CA GLU A 307 -5.63 1.15 -4.38
C GLU A 307 -6.62 0.54 -3.35
N ALA A 308 -6.22 -0.53 -2.66
CA ALA A 308 -7.01 -1.19 -1.62
C ALA A 308 -7.33 -0.30 -0.40
N ILE A 309 -6.60 0.81 -0.17
CA ILE A 309 -6.87 1.75 0.93
C ILE A 309 -7.39 3.11 0.46
N PHE A 310 -7.53 3.31 -0.86
CA PHE A 310 -8.02 4.56 -1.42
C PHE A 310 -9.38 4.98 -0.84
N GLY A 311 -10.34 4.04 -0.78
CA GLY A 311 -11.68 4.32 -0.25
C GLY A 311 -11.66 4.82 1.21
N ALA A 312 -10.83 4.23 2.06
CA ALA A 312 -10.69 4.63 3.46
C ALA A 312 -10.03 6.01 3.61
N MET A 313 -9.02 6.30 2.78
CA MET A 313 -8.34 7.59 2.76
C MET A 313 -9.26 8.71 2.25
N ASN A 314 -10.08 8.43 1.23
CA ASN A 314 -11.06 9.37 0.71
C ASN A 314 -12.19 9.63 1.74
N GLU A 315 -12.69 8.59 2.42
CA GLU A 315 -13.64 8.75 3.53
C GLU A 315 -13.07 9.67 4.63
N LEU A 316 -11.81 9.44 5.00
CA LEU A 316 -11.11 10.25 6.01
C LEU A 316 -10.96 11.71 5.58
N GLN A 317 -10.56 11.98 4.34
CA GLN A 317 -10.46 13.32 3.77
C GLN A 317 -11.79 14.06 3.85
N LEU A 318 -12.84 13.46 3.29
CA LEU A 318 -14.17 14.07 3.24
C LEU A 318 -14.76 14.31 4.63
N ALA A 319 -14.50 13.41 5.58
CA ALA A 319 -14.92 13.60 6.96
C ALA A 319 -14.14 14.73 7.62
N TYR A 320 -12.85 14.84 7.36
CA TYR A 320 -12.04 15.92 7.90
C TYR A 320 -12.44 17.28 7.37
N ASP A 321 -12.61 17.42 6.05
CA ASP A 321 -13.01 18.68 5.43
C ASP A 321 -14.34 19.20 6.00
N LYS A 322 -15.27 18.29 6.33
CA LYS A 322 -16.52 18.65 7.00
C LYS A 322 -16.30 19.16 8.41
N VAL A 323 -15.46 18.51 9.22
CA VAL A 323 -15.27 18.91 10.63
C VAL A 323 -14.34 20.11 10.79
N ARG A 324 -13.44 20.35 9.84
CA ARG A 324 -12.50 21.49 9.86
C ARG A 324 -13.26 22.80 10.01
N ASP A 325 -14.36 22.94 9.29
CA ASP A 325 -15.18 24.15 9.25
C ASP A 325 -16.46 24.04 10.11
N ASP A 326 -16.60 22.99 10.94
CA ASP A 326 -17.73 22.76 11.85
C ASP A 326 -17.43 23.29 13.27
N PRO A 327 -18.08 24.38 13.72
CA PRO A 327 -17.87 24.91 15.07
C PRO A 327 -18.21 23.92 16.18
N SER A 328 -19.20 23.04 15.96
CA SER A 328 -19.66 22.08 16.97
C SER A 328 -18.60 21.01 17.25
N PHE A 329 -17.87 20.56 16.22
CA PHE A 329 -16.74 19.66 16.38
C PHE A 329 -15.66 20.28 17.25
N TRP A 330 -15.30 21.54 17.00
CA TRP A 330 -14.27 22.22 17.76
C TRP A 330 -14.71 22.57 19.18
N GLU A 331 -16.00 22.81 19.42
CA GLU A 331 -16.57 22.95 20.76
C GLU A 331 -16.46 21.63 21.54
N GLU A 332 -16.86 20.51 20.92
CA GLU A 332 -16.68 19.17 21.47
C GLU A 332 -15.21 18.88 21.78
N PHE A 333 -14.29 19.14 20.84
CA PHE A 333 -12.84 18.98 21.03
C PHE A 333 -12.33 19.80 22.22
N ARG A 334 -12.74 21.07 22.34
CA ARG A 334 -12.33 21.94 23.46
C ARG A 334 -12.94 21.53 24.79
N SER A 335 -14.10 20.88 24.81
CA SER A 335 -14.73 20.40 26.05
C SER A 335 -13.84 19.42 26.83
N TYR A 336 -12.90 18.75 26.15
CA TYR A 336 -11.94 17.84 26.77
C TYR A 336 -10.68 18.52 27.31
N TYR A 337 -10.48 19.83 27.13
CA TYR A 337 -9.23 20.50 27.50
C TYR A 337 -8.89 20.33 28.98
N SER A 338 -9.88 20.42 29.88
CA SER A 338 -9.68 20.17 31.30
C SER A 338 -9.23 18.72 31.59
N TYR A 339 -9.73 17.75 30.82
CA TYR A 339 -9.35 16.35 30.93
C TYR A 339 -7.92 16.10 30.45
N ILE A 340 -7.49 16.78 29.38
CA ILE A 340 -6.15 16.60 28.79
C ILE A 340 -5.10 17.60 29.32
N GLY A 341 -5.43 18.41 30.32
CA GLY A 341 -4.50 19.33 30.98
C GLY A 341 -4.18 20.60 30.20
N ARG A 342 -5.15 21.13 29.43
CA ARG A 342 -4.99 22.35 28.64
C ARG A 342 -5.72 23.56 29.23
N GLU A 343 -5.22 24.79 29.03
CA GLU A 343 -3.95 25.14 28.36
C GLU A 343 -2.71 24.73 29.18
N SER A 344 -1.63 24.32 28.51
CA SER A 344 -0.39 24.00 29.24
C SER A 344 0.33 25.28 29.67
N SER A 345 1.12 25.23 30.74
CA SER A 345 1.78 26.43 31.26
C SER A 345 2.91 26.92 30.36
N LEU A 346 3.07 28.24 30.29
CA LEU A 346 4.21 28.90 29.66
C LEU A 346 5.17 29.36 30.76
N HIS A 347 6.34 28.73 30.85
CA HIS A 347 7.26 28.91 31.97
C HIS A 347 8.45 29.79 31.57
N PHE A 348 8.67 30.89 32.29
CA PHE A 348 9.86 31.70 32.12
C PHE A 348 11.09 31.01 32.72
N ALA A 349 12.05 30.64 31.87
CA ALA A 349 13.27 29.94 32.28
C ALA A 349 14.36 30.95 32.68
N ASN A 350 14.27 31.48 33.91
CA ASN A 350 15.14 32.55 34.41
C ASN A 350 16.64 32.23 34.28
N ARG A 351 17.08 31.06 34.75
CA ARG A 351 18.51 30.67 34.69
C ARG A 351 19.02 30.49 33.25
N LEU A 352 18.16 29.97 32.36
CA LEU A 352 18.53 29.76 30.95
C LEU A 352 18.59 31.10 30.21
N THR A 353 17.69 32.02 30.55
CA THR A 353 17.69 33.41 30.06
C THR A 353 18.96 34.15 30.51
N GLU A 354 19.31 34.08 31.81
CA GLU A 354 20.54 34.65 32.35
C GLU A 354 21.79 34.08 31.66
N TYR A 355 21.83 32.75 31.46
CA TYR A 355 22.92 32.08 30.76
C TYR A 355 23.04 32.50 29.30
N ALA A 356 21.92 32.62 28.57
CA ALA A 356 21.91 33.04 27.18
C ALA A 356 22.28 34.53 26.99
N ASN A 357 22.15 35.34 28.04
CA ASN A 357 22.54 36.75 28.10
C ASN A 357 22.06 37.57 26.89
N GLY A 358 20.78 37.45 26.56
CA GLY A 358 20.17 38.14 25.41
C GLY A 358 18.66 37.97 25.39
N ALA A 359 18.18 36.94 24.67
CA ALA A 359 16.75 36.68 24.54
C ALA A 359 16.12 36.20 25.87
N GLN A 360 14.88 36.62 26.14
CA GLN A 360 14.05 35.99 27.17
C GLN A 360 13.60 34.61 26.70
N ILE A 361 13.85 33.58 27.51
CA ILE A 361 13.56 32.19 27.13
C ILE A 361 12.35 31.68 27.93
N TYR A 362 11.32 31.27 27.18
CA TYR A 362 10.10 30.67 27.71
C TYR A 362 9.95 29.23 27.21
N LEU A 363 9.46 28.35 28.08
CA LEU A 363 9.21 26.94 27.78
C LEU A 363 7.72 26.65 27.84
N LYS A 364 7.14 26.21 26.71
CA LYS A 364 5.76 25.71 26.67
C LYS A 364 5.73 24.29 27.24
N ARG A 365 5.15 24.12 28.42
CA ARG A 365 5.29 22.93 29.26
C ARG A 365 4.36 21.77 28.87
N GLU A 366 4.35 21.39 27.58
CA GLU A 366 3.62 20.20 27.11
C GLU A 366 4.17 18.89 27.72
N ASP A 367 5.37 18.92 28.31
CA ASP A 367 5.97 17.81 29.07
C ASP A 367 5.18 17.47 30.34
N LEU A 368 4.44 18.42 30.90
CA LEU A 368 3.66 18.24 32.13
C LEU A 368 2.29 17.57 31.89
N ASN A 369 1.89 17.39 30.63
CA ASN A 369 0.65 16.68 30.31
C ASN A 369 0.84 15.18 30.64
N HIS A 370 -0.04 14.64 31.47
CA HIS A 370 0.07 13.27 32.01
C HIS A 370 0.07 12.15 30.96
N THR A 371 -0.45 12.42 29.76
CA THR A 371 -0.42 11.53 28.59
C THR A 371 0.84 11.64 27.75
N GLY A 372 1.76 12.53 28.15
CA GLY A 372 3.05 12.75 27.55
C GLY A 372 3.00 13.55 26.24
N SER A 373 3.69 14.68 26.22
CA SER A 373 3.90 15.52 25.03
C SER A 373 2.61 16.00 24.34
N HIS A 374 2.79 16.57 23.15
CA HIS A 374 1.73 17.12 22.31
C HIS A 374 0.77 16.06 21.71
N LYS A 375 1.13 14.77 21.71
CA LYS A 375 0.43 13.70 20.96
C LYS A 375 -1.06 13.54 21.32
N ILE A 376 -1.45 13.91 22.53
CA ILE A 376 -2.84 13.81 23.00
C ILE A 376 -3.83 14.67 22.21
N ASN A 377 -3.41 15.84 21.70
CA ASN A 377 -4.28 16.72 20.92
C ASN A 377 -4.70 16.04 19.61
N ASN A 378 -3.72 15.44 18.93
CA ASN A 378 -3.93 14.67 17.72
C ASN A 378 -4.77 13.41 17.98
N ALA A 379 -4.48 12.66 19.05
CA ALA A 379 -5.27 11.49 19.43
C ALA A 379 -6.74 11.84 19.69
N LEU A 380 -7.00 12.94 20.39
CA LEU A 380 -8.36 13.41 20.64
C LEU A 380 -9.09 13.75 19.33
N GLY A 381 -8.47 14.55 18.47
CA GLY A 381 -9.10 15.02 17.23
C GLY A 381 -9.46 13.87 16.29
N GLN A 382 -8.51 12.95 16.08
CA GLN A 382 -8.74 11.77 15.25
C GLN A 382 -9.74 10.79 15.87
N ALA A 383 -9.75 10.59 17.19
CA ALA A 383 -10.72 9.69 17.83
C ALA A 383 -12.16 10.25 17.77
N LEU A 384 -12.34 11.57 17.91
CA LEU A 384 -13.64 12.21 17.70
C LEU A 384 -14.10 12.09 16.23
N LEU A 385 -13.18 12.25 15.29
CA LEU A 385 -13.44 12.05 13.87
C LEU A 385 -13.86 10.59 13.59
N ALA A 386 -13.14 9.62 14.16
CA ALA A 386 -13.46 8.20 14.05
C ALA A 386 -14.86 7.87 14.59
N LYS A 387 -15.27 8.46 15.72
CA LYS A 387 -16.63 8.31 16.25
C LYS A 387 -17.69 8.85 15.29
N ARG A 388 -17.46 10.01 14.68
CA ARG A 388 -18.39 10.60 13.69
C ARG A 388 -18.48 9.77 12.42
N LEU A 389 -17.41 9.07 12.07
CA LEU A 389 -17.36 8.05 11.01
C LEU A 389 -17.98 6.70 11.43
N GLY A 390 -18.49 6.56 12.65
CA GLY A 390 -19.09 5.32 13.15
C GLY A 390 -18.09 4.20 13.43
N LYS A 391 -16.78 4.49 13.46
CA LYS A 391 -15.74 3.50 13.74
C LYS A 391 -15.71 3.20 15.23
N THR A 392 -15.63 1.92 15.57
CA THR A 392 -15.66 1.42 16.97
C THR A 392 -14.31 0.95 17.46
N ARG A 393 -13.35 0.78 16.54
CA ARG A 393 -12.00 0.30 16.81
C ARG A 393 -10.97 1.29 16.29
N ILE A 394 -9.98 1.59 17.13
CA ILE A 394 -8.82 2.42 16.82
C ILE A 394 -7.58 1.54 16.81
N ILE A 395 -6.77 1.70 15.77
CA ILE A 395 -5.42 1.16 15.71
C ILE A 395 -4.42 2.29 15.65
N ALA A 396 -3.24 2.08 16.22
CA ALA A 396 -2.15 3.04 16.21
C ALA A 396 -0.80 2.33 16.20
N GLU A 397 0.24 3.07 15.84
CA GLU A 397 1.63 2.65 15.76
C GLU A 397 2.48 3.44 16.76
N THR A 398 3.48 2.85 17.39
CA THR A 398 4.34 3.63 18.29
C THR A 398 5.75 3.05 18.37
N GLY A 399 6.74 3.93 18.48
CA GLY A 399 8.13 3.55 18.77
C GLY A 399 8.45 3.86 20.23
N ALA A 400 8.59 5.15 20.57
CA ALA A 400 8.87 5.58 21.95
C ALA A 400 7.73 5.28 22.96
N GLY A 401 6.54 4.89 22.50
CA GLY A 401 5.40 4.54 23.36
C GLY A 401 4.44 5.70 23.64
N GLN A 402 4.88 6.96 23.56
CA GLN A 402 4.04 8.13 23.91
C GLN A 402 2.78 8.26 23.04
N HIS A 403 2.85 7.92 21.75
CA HIS A 403 1.66 7.94 20.88
C HIS A 403 0.62 6.92 21.35
N GLY A 404 1.09 5.69 21.55
CA GLY A 404 0.26 4.61 22.09
C GLY A 404 -0.39 4.97 23.42
N VAL A 405 0.34 5.64 24.33
CA VAL A 405 -0.22 6.11 25.62
C VAL A 405 -1.34 7.12 25.38
N ALA A 406 -1.09 8.15 24.56
CA ALA A 406 -2.09 9.18 24.25
C ALA A 406 -3.35 8.59 23.59
N THR A 407 -3.18 7.73 22.59
CA THR A 407 -4.28 7.03 21.92
C THR A 407 -5.07 6.15 22.88
N ALA A 408 -4.39 5.33 23.68
CA ALA A 408 -5.05 4.47 24.68
C ALA A 408 -5.85 5.29 25.71
N THR A 409 -5.33 6.44 26.16
CA THR A 409 -6.05 7.32 27.09
C THR A 409 -7.36 7.83 26.50
N ILE A 410 -7.34 8.32 25.26
CA ILE A 410 -8.56 8.83 24.62
C ILE A 410 -9.53 7.71 24.28
N CYS A 411 -9.05 6.57 23.79
CA CYS A 411 -9.92 5.43 23.53
C CYS A 411 -10.62 4.94 24.80
N ALA A 412 -9.91 4.87 25.93
CA ALA A 412 -10.50 4.53 27.23
C ALA A 412 -11.56 5.57 27.65
N LYS A 413 -11.29 6.86 27.45
CA LYS A 413 -12.23 7.95 27.75
C LYS A 413 -13.50 7.91 26.89
N LEU A 414 -13.36 7.54 25.62
CA LEU A 414 -14.43 7.55 24.62
C LEU A 414 -15.14 6.21 24.44
N GLY A 415 -14.68 5.15 25.11
CA GLY A 415 -15.24 3.80 25.00
C GLY A 415 -14.95 3.11 23.67
N LEU A 416 -13.78 3.36 23.08
CA LEU A 416 -13.34 2.75 21.82
C LEU A 416 -12.37 1.59 22.07
N GLU A 417 -12.43 0.53 21.26
CA GLU A 417 -11.38 -0.49 21.28
C GLU A 417 -10.07 0.11 20.79
N CYS A 418 -8.95 -0.18 21.46
CA CYS A 418 -7.64 0.33 21.09
C CYS A 418 -6.63 -0.80 20.93
N VAL A 419 -5.97 -0.85 19.77
CA VAL A 419 -4.86 -1.76 19.48
C VAL A 419 -3.65 -0.95 19.06
N VAL A 420 -2.53 -1.13 19.74
CA VAL A 420 -1.27 -0.42 19.47
C VAL A 420 -0.24 -1.41 18.94
N TYR A 421 0.20 -1.20 17.71
CA TYR A 421 1.33 -1.89 17.10
C TYR A 421 2.63 -1.20 17.52
N MET A 422 3.59 -2.00 17.97
CA MET A 422 4.87 -1.48 18.46
C MET A 422 5.97 -2.50 18.16
N GLY A 423 7.10 -2.04 17.65
CA GLY A 423 8.23 -2.91 17.33
C GLY A 423 8.66 -3.72 18.55
N ALA A 424 9.01 -4.99 18.38
CA ALA A 424 9.37 -5.85 19.51
C ALA A 424 10.60 -5.31 20.26
N GLU A 425 11.54 -4.71 19.53
CA GLU A 425 12.71 -4.05 20.13
C GLU A 425 12.31 -2.76 20.87
N ASP A 426 11.37 -1.99 20.31
CA ASP A 426 10.81 -0.80 20.96
C ASP A 426 10.01 -1.17 22.23
N CYS A 427 9.23 -2.26 22.19
CA CYS A 427 8.51 -2.79 23.35
C CYS A 427 9.47 -3.10 24.50
N ARG A 428 10.61 -3.74 24.18
CA ARG A 428 11.67 -4.06 25.14
C ARG A 428 12.29 -2.79 25.74
N ARG A 429 12.64 -1.82 24.89
CA ARG A 429 13.30 -0.56 25.30
C ARG A 429 12.36 0.37 26.07
N GLN A 430 11.06 0.32 25.81
CA GLN A 430 10.05 1.26 26.34
C GLN A 430 9.00 0.54 27.19
N ALA A 431 9.41 -0.48 27.96
CA ALA A 431 8.53 -1.33 28.76
C ALA A 431 7.57 -0.55 29.69
N LEU A 432 8.01 0.60 30.22
CA LEU A 432 7.16 1.46 31.06
C LEU A 432 5.97 2.04 30.29
N ASN A 433 6.16 2.44 29.03
CA ASN A 433 5.07 2.94 28.21
C ASN A 433 4.17 1.80 27.73
N VAL A 434 4.71 0.62 27.43
CA VAL A 434 3.91 -0.60 27.15
C VAL A 434 2.99 -0.92 28.34
N PHE A 435 3.52 -0.86 29.56
CA PHE A 435 2.73 -1.04 30.77
C PHE A 435 1.61 -0.01 30.89
N ARG A 436 1.91 1.28 30.68
CA ARG A 436 0.92 2.38 30.68
C ARG A 436 -0.20 2.16 29.66
N ILE A 437 0.13 1.73 28.45
CA ILE A 437 -0.86 1.44 27.39
C ILE A 437 -1.81 0.31 27.84
N ARG A 438 -1.27 -0.75 28.44
CA ARG A 438 -2.05 -1.91 28.88
C ARG A 438 -2.98 -1.59 30.07
N ILE A 439 -2.53 -0.81 31.05
CA ILE A 439 -3.40 -0.41 32.18
C ILE A 439 -4.55 0.51 31.75
N LEU A 440 -4.40 1.21 30.62
CA LEU A 440 -5.47 1.99 29.98
C LEU A 440 -6.45 1.11 29.18
N GLY A 441 -6.27 -0.21 29.18
CA GLY A 441 -7.18 -1.17 28.53
C GLY A 441 -6.87 -1.45 27.06
N ALA A 442 -5.83 -0.83 26.48
CA ALA A 442 -5.43 -1.07 25.10
C ALA A 442 -4.59 -2.35 24.95
N LYS A 443 -4.74 -3.03 23.82
CA LYS A 443 -3.89 -4.16 23.43
C LYS A 443 -2.58 -3.63 22.84
N VAL A 444 -1.45 -4.22 23.19
CA VAL A 444 -0.14 -3.93 22.55
C VAL A 444 0.30 -5.16 21.79
N ILE A 445 0.50 -5.04 20.48
CA ILE A 445 0.94 -6.11 19.59
C ILE A 445 2.41 -5.85 19.20
N PRO A 446 3.36 -6.66 19.72
CA PRO A 446 4.76 -6.59 19.33
C PRO A 446 4.95 -7.00 17.86
N VAL A 447 5.64 -6.17 17.07
CA VAL A 447 5.97 -6.44 15.68
C VAL A 447 7.39 -7.00 15.59
N HIS A 448 7.52 -8.22 15.07
CA HIS A 448 8.79 -8.94 14.95
C HIS A 448 9.38 -8.95 13.54
N THR A 449 8.64 -8.45 12.55
CA THR A 449 9.10 -8.38 11.16
C THR A 449 10.14 -7.26 10.99
N GLY A 450 10.94 -7.37 9.93
CA GLY A 450 11.93 -6.37 9.56
C GLY A 450 12.93 -6.06 10.68
N SER A 451 13.07 -4.77 11.01
CA SER A 451 13.96 -4.29 12.08
C SER A 451 13.33 -4.37 13.48
N ALA A 452 12.05 -4.77 13.55
CA ALA A 452 11.23 -4.77 14.75
C ALA A 452 11.17 -3.40 15.46
N THR A 453 11.05 -2.30 14.69
CA THR A 453 10.99 -0.91 15.18
C THR A 453 9.72 -0.16 14.70
N LEU A 454 9.65 1.16 14.92
CA LEU A 454 8.52 2.02 14.50
C LEU A 454 8.10 1.83 13.04
N LYS A 455 9.06 1.75 12.10
CA LYS A 455 8.74 1.55 10.68
C LYS A 455 7.89 0.30 10.46
N ASP A 456 8.32 -0.82 11.04
CA ASP A 456 7.60 -2.09 10.93
C ASP A 456 6.22 -2.01 11.59
N SER A 457 6.08 -1.19 12.64
CA SER A 457 4.81 -0.93 13.33
C SER A 457 3.82 -0.16 12.46
N VAL A 458 4.28 0.85 11.72
CA VAL A 458 3.47 1.60 10.73
C VAL A 458 2.93 0.63 9.68
N ASN A 459 3.79 -0.22 9.13
CA ASN A 459 3.42 -1.18 8.09
C ASN A 459 2.37 -2.18 8.61
N GLN A 460 2.55 -2.74 9.82
CA GLN A 460 1.56 -3.65 10.41
C GLN A 460 0.23 -2.96 10.74
N ALA A 461 0.25 -1.72 11.22
CA ALA A 461 -0.97 -0.96 11.45
C ALA A 461 -1.74 -0.69 10.15
N MET A 462 -1.05 -0.28 9.08
CA MET A 462 -1.68 -0.11 7.76
C MET A 462 -2.29 -1.42 7.25
N ARG A 463 -1.61 -2.56 7.41
CA ARG A 463 -2.10 -3.88 7.00
C ARG A 463 -3.35 -4.34 7.75
N ASP A 464 -3.39 -4.11 9.06
CA ASP A 464 -4.59 -4.32 9.87
C ASP A 464 -5.73 -3.42 9.37
N TRP A 465 -5.43 -2.14 9.09
CA TRP A 465 -6.44 -1.21 8.59
C TRP A 465 -7.07 -1.70 7.29
N VAL A 466 -6.26 -2.11 6.31
CA VAL A 466 -6.72 -2.65 5.02
C VAL A 466 -7.70 -3.81 5.23
N SER A 467 -7.41 -4.66 6.22
CA SER A 467 -8.19 -5.86 6.50
C SER A 467 -9.49 -5.57 7.27
N ASN A 468 -9.58 -4.41 7.95
CA ASN A 468 -10.66 -4.07 8.88
C ASN A 468 -11.26 -2.66 8.64
N ILE A 469 -11.22 -2.15 7.40
CA ILE A 469 -11.63 -0.77 7.02
C ILE A 469 -13.02 -0.39 7.53
N SER A 470 -13.97 -1.35 7.56
CA SER A 470 -15.38 -1.07 7.87
C SER A 470 -15.58 -0.52 9.28
N ASN A 471 -14.88 -1.06 10.29
CA ASN A 471 -15.06 -0.70 11.69
C ASN A 471 -13.83 -0.03 12.34
N THR A 472 -12.68 -0.02 11.65
CA THR A 472 -11.39 0.42 12.20
C THR A 472 -10.95 1.77 11.61
N HIS A 473 -10.46 2.66 12.47
CA HIS A 473 -9.74 3.86 12.07
C HIS A 473 -8.26 3.76 12.48
N TYR A 474 -7.36 4.02 11.53
CA TYR A 474 -5.93 4.13 11.80
C TYR A 474 -5.56 5.55 12.25
N LEU A 475 -5.17 5.66 13.52
CA LEU A 475 -4.80 6.91 14.17
C LEU A 475 -3.29 7.10 14.15
N VAL A 476 -2.80 7.82 13.14
CA VAL A 476 -1.37 8.10 12.98
C VAL A 476 -0.86 9.08 14.03
N GLY A 477 0.36 8.87 14.53
CA GLY A 477 0.91 9.64 15.64
C GLY A 477 1.74 10.88 15.30
N SER A 478 2.15 11.02 14.05
CA SER A 478 3.01 12.11 13.56
C SER A 478 2.54 12.58 12.19
N ALA A 479 3.02 13.74 11.74
CA ALA A 479 2.74 14.28 10.41
C ALA A 479 3.51 13.49 9.34
N ILE A 480 3.17 12.20 9.22
CA ILE A 480 3.74 11.21 8.31
C ILE A 480 2.60 10.53 7.55
N GLY A 481 2.96 9.84 6.48
CA GLY A 481 2.01 9.10 5.66
C GLY A 481 1.29 9.98 4.63
N PRO A 482 0.35 9.38 3.89
CA PRO A 482 -0.35 10.05 2.80
C PRO A 482 -1.28 11.16 3.31
N HIS A 483 -1.50 12.18 2.49
CA HIS A 483 -2.58 13.15 2.71
C HIS A 483 -3.91 12.44 2.99
N PRO A 484 -4.76 12.87 3.97
CA PRO A 484 -4.65 14.05 4.82
C PRO A 484 -3.89 13.90 6.13
N TYR A 485 -3.21 12.79 6.41
CA TYR A 485 -2.62 12.58 7.73
C TYR A 485 -1.72 13.73 8.21
N PRO A 486 -0.80 14.27 7.40
CA PRO A 486 -0.03 15.46 7.77
C PRO A 486 -0.89 16.67 8.14
N MET A 487 -2.00 16.88 7.42
CA MET A 487 -2.95 17.97 7.65
C MET A 487 -3.70 17.81 8.98
N LEU A 488 -4.22 16.59 9.24
CA LEU A 488 -4.90 16.25 10.51
C LEU A 488 -4.00 16.56 11.69
N VAL A 489 -2.77 16.03 11.65
CA VAL A 489 -1.81 16.16 12.74
C VAL A 489 -1.43 17.63 12.92
N ARG A 490 -1.14 18.37 11.85
CA ARG A 490 -0.85 19.81 11.92
C ARG A 490 -1.96 20.58 12.62
N ASP A 491 -3.19 20.37 12.19
CA ASP A 491 -4.32 21.19 12.64
C ASP A 491 -4.72 20.89 14.08
N PHE A 492 -4.76 19.61 14.47
CA PHE A 492 -5.03 19.25 15.86
C PHE A 492 -3.89 19.65 16.81
N GLN A 493 -2.64 19.71 16.33
CA GLN A 493 -1.50 20.20 17.11
C GLN A 493 -1.39 21.73 17.16
N SER A 494 -2.07 22.46 16.26
CA SER A 494 -2.01 23.92 16.17
C SER A 494 -2.39 24.65 17.47
N VAL A 495 -3.12 23.98 18.36
CA VAL A 495 -3.51 24.48 19.69
C VAL A 495 -2.31 24.96 20.50
N ILE A 496 -1.15 24.30 20.40
CA ILE A 496 0.06 24.65 21.15
C ILE A 496 0.56 26.04 20.72
N GLY A 497 0.59 26.30 19.42
CA GLY A 497 0.98 27.59 18.87
C GLY A 497 -0.04 28.68 19.18
N LYS A 498 -1.34 28.38 19.12
CA LYS A 498 -2.43 29.31 19.45
C LYS A 498 -2.36 29.74 20.92
N GLU A 499 -2.22 28.79 21.84
CA GLU A 499 -2.05 29.06 23.26
C GLU A 499 -0.77 29.86 23.54
N THR A 500 0.35 29.46 22.93
CA THR A 500 1.64 30.16 23.13
C THR A 500 1.54 31.62 22.69
N LYS A 501 0.92 31.91 21.55
CA LYS A 501 0.71 33.29 21.06
C LYS A 501 -0.15 34.10 22.04
N LYS A 502 -1.27 33.52 22.51
CA LYS A 502 -2.16 34.15 23.47
C LYS A 502 -1.44 34.46 24.78
N GLN A 503 -0.78 33.46 25.38
CA GLN A 503 -0.06 33.58 26.64
C GLN A 503 1.11 34.59 26.54
N MET A 504 1.86 34.59 25.43
CA MET A 504 2.91 35.60 25.21
C MET A 504 2.34 37.01 25.05
N PHE A 505 1.21 37.15 24.34
CA PHE A 505 0.54 38.45 24.21
C PHE A 505 0.09 38.97 25.58
N GLU A 506 -0.50 38.13 26.42
CA GLU A 506 -0.91 38.48 27.79
C GLU A 506 0.28 38.84 28.71
N LEU A 507 1.47 38.31 28.46
CA LEU A 507 2.68 38.62 29.24
C LEU A 507 3.42 39.89 28.77
N THR A 508 3.17 40.33 27.53
CA THR A 508 3.94 41.42 26.88
C THR A 508 3.09 42.64 26.50
N SER A 509 1.76 42.52 26.58
CA SER A 509 0.81 43.63 26.51
C SER A 509 0.64 44.27 27.87
#